data_AF-A0A7L5FEW0-F1
#
_entry.id   AF-A0A7L5FEW0-F1
#
_cell.length_a   1.000
_cell.length_b   1.000
_cell.length_c   1.000
_cell.angle_alpha   90.00
_cell.angle_beta   90.00
_cell.angle_gamma   90.00
#
_symmetry.space_group_name_H-M   'P 1'
#
loop_
_entity.id
_entity.type
_entity.pdbx_description
1 polymer ?
#
loop_
_entity_poly.entity_id
_entity_poly.type
_entity_poly.pdbx_seq_one_letter_code
_entity_poly.pdbx_strand_id
1 'polypeptide(L)'
;MKLSILFLFLFLLMGCKSQSDVEVKNPVFKTELKPPFDNQGEQEDYWAQEFFKNEYKKLTYAIYDGPIIEKAATEFIYDHKTFRVLGVNDTLKLIYTKGILYPQLINGYTSVAHKTNKELDSLTVIQRYFYELNRGDDLRVSNLEELKFLSDSLTIKRFRFWLFAQKDSNPKVYFFELTNEKAKETTSLKDFIENSKLTFFKAGWIII
;
A
#
# COMPACT_ATOMS: atom_id res chain seq x y z
N MET A 1 48.74 5.92 41.82
CA MET A 1 49.57 5.47 40.67
C MET A 1 48.89 4.25 40.07
N LYS A 2 48.76 4.22 38.73
CA LYS A 2 47.98 3.26 37.88
C LYS A 2 46.48 3.60 37.85
N LEU A 3 45.97 4.43 36.92
CA LEU A 3 45.94 4.34 35.45
C LEU A 3 45.29 3.03 34.98
N SER A 4 44.03 3.11 34.52
CA SER A 4 43.59 2.55 33.23
C SER A 4 42.08 2.64 32.97
N ILE A 5 41.77 3.40 31.92
CA ILE A 5 40.81 3.12 30.84
C ILE A 5 39.32 3.30 31.15
N LEU A 6 38.89 4.52 30.85
CA LEU A 6 37.57 4.99 30.46
C LEU A 6 37.01 4.15 29.29
N PHE A 7 35.92 3.40 29.49
CA PHE A 7 35.10 2.89 28.39
C PHE A 7 33.86 3.78 28.24
N LEU A 8 33.98 4.75 27.34
CA LEU A 8 32.90 5.60 26.86
C LEU A 8 32.08 4.77 25.84
N PHE A 9 31.00 4.13 26.27
CA PHE A 9 30.01 3.57 25.34
C PHE A 9 29.08 4.69 24.85
N LEU A 10 29.54 5.37 23.80
CA LEU A 10 28.74 6.28 23.00
C LEU A 10 27.79 5.44 22.13
N PHE A 11 26.62 5.07 22.65
CA PHE A 11 25.54 4.58 21.79
C PHE A 11 24.96 5.78 21.03
N LEU A 12 25.58 6.07 19.87
CA LEU A 12 24.91 6.71 18.75
C LEU A 12 23.77 5.79 18.32
N LEU A 13 22.60 5.94 18.96
CA LEU A 13 21.35 5.58 18.32
C LEU A 13 21.19 6.53 17.14
N MET A 14 21.71 6.09 16.00
CA MET A 14 21.36 6.58 14.68
C MET A 14 19.86 6.79 14.66
N GLY A 15 19.46 8.05 14.62
CA GLY A 15 18.08 8.42 14.41
C GLY A 15 17.57 7.71 13.16
N CYS A 16 16.42 7.04 13.29
CA CYS A 16 15.56 6.88 12.13
C CYS A 16 15.42 8.27 11.50
N LYS A 17 15.89 8.41 10.25
CA LYS A 17 15.67 9.61 9.45
C LYS A 17 14.18 9.90 9.46
N SER A 18 13.82 10.93 10.21
CA SER A 18 12.53 11.60 10.17
C SER A 18 12.16 11.88 8.71
N GLN A 19 10.92 11.57 8.36
CA GLN A 19 10.30 11.82 7.06
C GLN A 19 10.58 13.23 6.54
N SER A 20 10.93 13.30 5.26
CA SER A 20 11.16 14.52 4.49
C SER A 20 9.87 15.32 4.28
N ASP A 21 10.01 16.65 4.33
CA ASP A 21 9.10 17.76 4.01
C ASP A 21 7.73 17.39 3.42
N VAL A 22 6.69 17.71 4.19
CA VAL A 22 5.28 17.59 3.78
C VAL A 22 4.92 18.81 2.94
N GLU A 23 4.81 18.63 1.62
CA GLU A 23 4.15 19.61 0.75
C GLU A 23 2.63 19.48 0.93
N VAL A 24 2.03 20.36 1.73
CA VAL A 24 0.58 20.45 1.87
C VAL A 24 0.03 21.32 0.73
N LYS A 25 -0.32 20.67 -0.38
CA LYS A 25 -1.20 21.26 -1.40
C LYS A 25 -2.50 20.48 -1.41
N ASN A 26 -3.61 21.20 -1.30
CA ASN A 26 -4.93 20.59 -1.43
C ASN A 26 -5.04 19.97 -2.84
N PRO A 27 -5.53 18.73 -2.96
CA PRO A 27 -5.75 18.12 -4.25
C PRO A 27 -6.79 18.92 -5.04
N VAL A 28 -6.48 19.25 -6.30
CA VAL A 28 -7.44 19.79 -7.27
C VAL A 28 -8.10 18.61 -7.98
N PHE A 29 -9.42 18.66 -8.13
CA PHE A 29 -10.22 17.60 -8.76
C PHE A 29 -10.94 18.11 -10.00
N LYS A 30 -11.14 17.21 -10.97
CA LYS A 30 -11.77 17.50 -12.26
C LYS A 30 -13.20 17.97 -12.14
N THR A 31 -13.94 17.26 -11.30
CA THR A 31 -15.38 17.44 -11.14
C THR A 31 -15.69 17.25 -9.68
N GLU A 32 -16.39 18.20 -9.07
CA GLU A 32 -16.92 18.03 -7.73
C GLU A 32 -18.17 17.13 -7.80
N LEU A 33 -18.16 16.02 -7.07
CA LEU A 33 -19.29 15.09 -6.99
C LEU A 33 -20.23 15.53 -5.87
N LYS A 34 -21.55 15.48 -6.11
CA LYS A 34 -22.58 15.90 -5.14
C LYS A 34 -23.81 15.00 -5.25
N PRO A 35 -24.52 14.77 -4.13
CA PRO A 35 -25.78 14.03 -4.14
C PRO A 35 -26.89 14.78 -4.91
N PRO A 36 -27.95 14.09 -5.34
CA PRO A 36 -28.20 12.64 -5.16
C PRO A 36 -27.31 11.77 -6.05
N PHE A 37 -27.11 10.51 -5.66
CA PHE A 37 -26.35 9.50 -6.43
C PHE A 37 -27.30 8.42 -6.93
N ASP A 38 -27.09 7.98 -8.17
CA ASP A 38 -27.97 6.98 -8.82
C ASP A 38 -27.67 5.55 -8.36
N ASN A 39 -26.44 5.30 -7.87
CA ASN A 39 -25.99 4.00 -7.42
C ASN A 39 -24.88 4.08 -6.36
N GLN A 40 -24.58 2.93 -5.76
CA GLN A 40 -23.53 2.79 -4.75
C GLN A 40 -22.14 3.21 -5.26
N GLY A 41 -21.83 2.96 -6.54
CA GLY A 41 -20.53 3.31 -7.13
C GLY A 41 -20.31 4.83 -7.15
N GLU A 42 -21.32 5.60 -7.54
CA GLU A 42 -21.25 7.07 -7.51
C GLU A 42 -21.10 7.62 -6.08
N GLN A 43 -21.76 7.00 -5.12
CA GLN A 43 -21.60 7.35 -3.71
C GLN A 43 -20.17 7.03 -3.21
N GLU A 44 -19.59 5.91 -3.60
CA GLU A 44 -18.22 5.55 -3.28
C GLU A 44 -17.19 6.46 -3.96
N ASP A 45 -17.47 6.94 -5.16
CA ASP A 45 -16.64 7.92 -5.86
C ASP A 45 -16.68 9.28 -5.15
N TYR A 46 -17.85 9.71 -4.69
CA TYR A 46 -17.98 10.88 -3.83
C TYR A 46 -17.18 10.72 -2.52
N TRP A 47 -17.30 9.58 -1.85
CA TRP A 47 -16.52 9.29 -0.65
C TRP A 47 -15.01 9.26 -0.91
N ALA A 48 -14.57 8.76 -2.06
CA ALA A 48 -13.17 8.82 -2.44
C ALA A 48 -12.70 10.27 -2.61
N GLN A 49 -13.52 11.14 -3.22
CA GLN A 49 -13.21 12.56 -3.35
C GLN A 49 -13.08 13.24 -1.98
N GLU A 50 -14.05 13.03 -1.08
CA GLU A 50 -14.01 13.58 0.28
C GLU A 50 -12.82 13.02 1.08
N PHE A 51 -12.50 11.74 0.90
CA PHE A 51 -11.33 11.13 1.52
C PHE A 51 -10.04 11.83 1.09
N PHE A 52 -9.83 12.06 -0.21
CA PHE A 52 -8.64 12.80 -0.67
C PHE A 52 -8.65 14.26 -0.21
N LYS A 53 -9.81 14.95 -0.15
CA LYS A 53 -9.88 16.33 0.39
C LYS A 53 -9.34 16.42 1.82
N ASN A 54 -9.71 15.44 2.65
CA ASN A 54 -9.47 15.50 4.09
C ASN A 54 -8.16 14.82 4.52
N GLU A 55 -7.78 13.74 3.83
CA GLU A 55 -6.71 12.85 4.28
C GLU A 55 -5.43 12.96 3.44
N TYR A 56 -5.45 13.68 2.30
CA TYR A 56 -4.32 13.75 1.40
C TYR A 56 -3.13 14.45 2.02
N LYS A 57 -2.01 13.72 2.07
CA LYS A 57 -0.69 14.24 2.38
C LYS A 57 0.29 13.55 1.44
N LYS A 58 0.93 14.32 0.56
CA LYS A 58 1.97 13.79 -0.33
C LYS A 58 3.14 13.34 0.52
N LEU A 59 3.58 12.10 0.33
CA LEU A 59 4.68 11.45 1.01
C LEU A 59 5.63 10.83 -0.01
N THR A 60 6.78 10.35 0.46
CA THR A 60 7.68 9.53 -0.34
C THR A 60 7.76 8.14 0.25
N TYR A 61 7.52 7.13 -0.58
CA TYR A 61 7.65 5.72 -0.22
C TYR A 61 8.82 5.10 -0.97
N ALA A 62 9.57 4.24 -0.27
CA ALA A 62 10.60 3.44 -0.92
C ALA A 62 9.94 2.38 -1.82
N ILE A 63 10.52 2.18 -2.99
CA ILE A 63 10.23 1.00 -3.83
C ILE A 63 10.83 -0.21 -3.12
N TYR A 64 10.10 -1.32 -3.12
CA TYR A 64 10.64 -2.57 -2.60
C TYR A 64 11.84 -3.03 -3.44
N ASP A 65 12.97 -3.22 -2.78
CA ASP A 65 14.27 -3.50 -3.39
C ASP A 65 14.71 -4.97 -3.25
N GLY A 66 13.94 -5.78 -2.51
CA GLY A 66 14.16 -7.21 -2.39
C GLY A 66 13.70 -8.02 -3.61
N PRO A 67 13.97 -9.34 -3.63
CA PRO A 67 13.43 -10.23 -4.65
C PRO A 67 11.90 -10.27 -4.59
N ILE A 68 11.27 -10.15 -5.76
CA ILE A 68 9.83 -10.34 -5.94
C ILE A 68 9.65 -11.64 -6.72
N ILE A 69 9.11 -12.67 -6.07
CA ILE A 69 8.85 -13.96 -6.70
C ILE A 69 7.41 -13.96 -7.18
N GLU A 70 7.23 -14.01 -8.50
CA GLU A 70 5.92 -14.23 -9.10
C GLU A 70 5.64 -15.74 -9.17
N LYS A 71 4.61 -16.19 -8.44
CA LYS A 71 4.07 -17.55 -8.53
C LYS A 71 2.70 -17.49 -9.20
N ALA A 72 2.47 -18.39 -10.15
CA ALA A 72 1.30 -18.30 -11.02
C ALA A 72 1.17 -16.89 -11.64
N ALA A 73 0.03 -16.57 -12.27
CA ALA A 73 -0.17 -15.25 -12.86
C ALA A 73 -0.61 -14.17 -11.85
N THR A 74 -0.87 -14.55 -10.58
CA THR A 74 -1.61 -13.71 -9.62
C THR A 74 -1.00 -13.66 -8.22
N GLU A 75 0.06 -14.42 -7.91
CA GLU A 75 0.66 -14.46 -6.58
C GLU A 75 2.07 -13.84 -6.61
N PHE A 76 2.32 -12.90 -5.72
CA PHE A 76 3.60 -12.21 -5.58
C PHE A 76 4.12 -12.34 -4.17
N ILE A 77 5.37 -12.77 -4.02
CA ILE A 77 6.00 -12.99 -2.74
C ILE A 77 7.12 -11.97 -2.53
N TYR A 78 7.04 -11.29 -1.39
CA TYR A 78 7.95 -10.27 -0.89
C TYR A 78 8.47 -10.76 0.46
N ASP A 79 9.72 -11.23 0.51
CA ASP A 79 10.28 -11.96 1.65
C ASP A 79 9.44 -13.20 2.03
N HIS A 80 8.63 -13.08 3.07
CA HIS A 80 7.75 -14.10 3.63
C HIS A 80 6.27 -13.69 3.56
N LYS A 81 5.95 -12.57 2.89
CA LYS A 81 4.60 -12.05 2.71
C LYS A 81 4.15 -12.24 1.26
N THR A 82 2.86 -12.48 1.10
CA THR A 82 2.22 -12.77 -0.18
C THR A 82 1.13 -11.75 -0.48
N PHE A 83 1.17 -11.20 -1.69
CA PHE A 83 0.03 -10.56 -2.33
C PHE A 83 -0.58 -11.46 -3.38
N ARG A 84 -1.87 -11.76 -3.25
CA ARG A 84 -2.69 -12.39 -4.29
C ARG A 84 -3.53 -11.35 -4.99
N VAL A 85 -3.16 -11.01 -6.21
CA VAL A 85 -3.76 -9.93 -7.00
C VAL A 85 -4.69 -10.53 -8.04
N LEU A 86 -5.99 -10.29 -7.91
CA LEU A 86 -7.04 -10.88 -8.74
C LEU A 86 -7.71 -9.83 -9.62
N GLY A 87 -8.04 -10.23 -10.86
CA GLY A 87 -8.82 -9.39 -11.78
C GLY A 87 -8.07 -8.16 -12.29
N VAL A 88 -6.74 -8.20 -12.31
CA VAL A 88 -5.88 -7.08 -12.72
C VAL A 88 -5.23 -7.40 -14.06
N ASN A 89 -5.26 -6.44 -14.99
CA ASN A 89 -4.60 -6.58 -16.29
C ASN A 89 -3.07 -6.43 -16.19
N ASP A 90 -2.34 -6.82 -17.23
CA ASP A 90 -0.87 -6.80 -17.24
C ASP A 90 -0.27 -5.41 -17.02
N THR A 91 -0.96 -4.34 -17.43
CA THR A 91 -0.48 -2.96 -17.22
C THR A 91 -0.50 -2.58 -15.75
N LEU A 92 -1.61 -2.84 -15.06
CA LEU A 92 -1.75 -2.56 -13.63
C LEU A 92 -0.96 -3.54 -12.77
N LYS A 93 -0.72 -4.76 -13.27
CA LYS A 93 0.16 -5.76 -12.64
C LYS A 93 1.58 -5.22 -12.40
N LEU A 94 2.05 -4.30 -13.24
CA LEU A 94 3.35 -3.63 -13.09
C LEU A 94 3.53 -2.93 -11.75
N ILE A 95 2.45 -2.47 -11.12
CA ILE A 95 2.50 -1.85 -9.79
C ILE A 95 3.11 -2.81 -8.75
N TYR A 96 2.79 -4.10 -8.85
CA TYR A 96 3.27 -5.13 -7.94
C TYR A 96 4.65 -5.64 -8.36
N THR A 97 4.85 -5.96 -9.63
CA THR A 97 6.14 -6.52 -10.12
C THR A 97 7.30 -5.52 -10.06
N LYS A 98 7.01 -4.21 -10.04
CA LYS A 98 8.01 -3.15 -9.83
C LYS A 98 8.26 -2.84 -8.36
N GLY A 99 7.54 -3.46 -7.42
CA GLY A 99 7.67 -3.17 -6.00
C GLY A 99 7.15 -1.80 -5.59
N ILE A 100 6.28 -1.18 -6.40
CA ILE A 100 5.69 0.13 -6.09
C ILE A 100 4.69 -0.02 -4.93
N LEU A 101 3.87 -1.08 -4.98
CA LEU A 101 2.99 -1.49 -3.89
C LEU A 101 3.35 -2.90 -3.42
N TYR A 102 3.53 -3.07 -2.11
CA TYR A 102 3.97 -4.32 -1.50
C TYR A 102 3.37 -4.50 -0.09
N PRO A 103 3.25 -5.75 0.42
CA PRO A 103 2.51 -6.06 1.66
C PRO A 103 3.00 -5.31 2.92
N GLN A 104 4.31 -5.04 3.01
CA GLN A 104 4.94 -4.40 4.15
C GLN A 104 4.49 -2.94 4.31
N LEU A 105 3.93 -2.30 3.27
CA LEU A 105 3.28 -0.99 3.40
C LEU A 105 2.01 -1.03 4.26
N ILE A 106 1.39 -2.21 4.39
CA ILE A 106 0.12 -2.38 5.12
C ILE A 106 0.36 -2.89 6.53
N ASN A 107 1.15 -3.97 6.66
CA ASN A 107 1.34 -4.67 7.94
C ASN A 107 2.75 -4.50 8.51
N GLY A 108 3.55 -3.61 7.92
CA GLY A 108 4.94 -3.40 8.30
C GLY A 108 5.86 -4.55 7.93
N TYR A 109 7.13 -4.35 8.22
CA TYR A 109 8.13 -5.41 8.24
C TYR A 109 8.00 -6.16 9.56
N THR A 110 7.92 -7.49 9.51
CA THR A 110 7.99 -8.32 10.71
C THR A 110 9.30 -9.09 10.72
N SER A 111 10.00 -9.00 11.85
CA SER A 111 11.17 -9.82 12.16
C SER A 111 10.80 -11.08 12.95
N VAL A 112 9.52 -11.25 13.29
CA VAL A 112 9.05 -12.37 14.10
C VAL A 112 9.01 -13.63 13.26
N ALA A 113 9.86 -14.60 13.63
CA ALA A 113 9.90 -15.92 13.03
C ALA A 113 8.51 -16.58 13.04
N HIS A 114 8.21 -17.34 11.99
CA HIS A 114 6.97 -18.11 11.95
C HIS A 114 6.98 -19.19 13.02
N LYS A 115 5.86 -19.35 13.71
CA LYS A 115 5.57 -20.57 14.47
C LYS A 115 5.70 -21.77 13.54
N THR A 116 6.42 -22.77 14.01
CA THR A 116 6.48 -24.10 13.38
C THR A 116 5.10 -24.75 13.37
N ASN A 117 4.87 -25.74 12.50
CA ASN A 117 3.60 -26.47 12.48
C ASN A 117 3.23 -27.04 13.85
N LYS A 118 4.22 -27.57 14.59
CA LYS A 118 4.01 -28.07 15.96
C LYS A 118 3.54 -26.99 16.95
N GLU A 119 4.06 -25.77 16.82
CA GLU A 119 3.62 -24.63 17.63
C GLU A 119 2.27 -24.08 17.19
N LEU A 120 1.89 -24.21 15.92
CA LEU A 120 0.57 -23.85 15.43
C LEU A 120 -0.49 -24.86 15.88
N ASP A 121 -0.14 -26.14 15.91
CA ASP A 121 -1.04 -27.22 16.31
C ASP A 121 -1.32 -27.23 17.82
N SER A 122 -0.48 -26.58 18.63
CA SER A 122 -0.73 -26.38 20.06
C SER A 122 -1.64 -25.19 20.37
N LEU A 123 -1.91 -24.32 19.38
CA LEU A 123 -2.83 -23.20 19.55
C LEU A 123 -4.28 -23.68 19.50
N THR A 124 -5.14 -23.04 20.29
CA THR A 124 -6.59 -23.17 20.06
C THR A 124 -6.96 -22.57 18.71
N VAL A 125 -8.13 -22.96 18.17
CA VAL A 125 -8.66 -22.39 16.92
C VAL A 125 -8.68 -20.85 16.95
N ILE A 126 -9.08 -20.27 18.08
CA ILE A 126 -9.15 -18.81 18.27
C ILE A 126 -7.74 -18.20 18.31
N GLN A 127 -6.80 -18.80 19.05
CA GLN A 127 -5.42 -18.31 19.11
C GLN A 127 -4.73 -18.37 17.75
N ARG A 128 -4.93 -19.45 17.00
CA ARG A 128 -4.41 -19.60 15.65
C ARG A 128 -5.02 -18.56 14.70
N TYR A 129 -6.33 -18.35 14.80
CA TYR A 129 -7.02 -17.33 14.01
C TYR A 129 -6.43 -15.92 14.25
N PHE A 130 -6.32 -15.48 15.50
CA PHE A 130 -5.74 -14.17 15.81
C PHE A 130 -4.24 -14.08 15.48
N TYR A 131 -3.49 -15.17 15.61
CA TYR A 131 -2.09 -15.21 15.20
C TYR A 131 -1.94 -14.97 13.69
N GLU A 132 -2.70 -15.69 12.87
CA GLU A 132 -2.66 -15.56 11.41
C GLU A 132 -3.13 -14.16 10.96
N LEU A 133 -4.21 -13.65 11.56
CA LEU A 133 -4.74 -12.31 11.30
C LEU A 133 -3.69 -11.22 11.59
N ASN A 134 -3.06 -11.27 12.77
CA ASN A 134 -2.11 -10.25 13.21
C ASN A 134 -0.78 -10.27 12.44
N ARG A 135 -0.41 -11.40 11.85
CA ARG A 135 0.80 -11.47 11.01
C ARG A 135 0.62 -10.78 9.68
N GLY A 136 -0.57 -10.94 9.10
CA GLY A 136 -0.91 -10.29 7.83
C GLY A 136 0.10 -10.64 6.73
N ASP A 137 0.45 -11.92 6.66
CA ASP A 137 1.37 -12.48 5.66
C ASP A 137 0.68 -12.80 4.35
N ASP A 138 -0.64 -12.92 4.35
CA ASP A 138 -1.43 -13.33 3.20
C ASP A 138 -2.54 -12.33 2.97
N LEU A 139 -2.35 -11.52 1.94
CA LEU A 139 -3.23 -10.42 1.58
C LEU A 139 -3.73 -10.63 0.16
N ARG A 140 -5.04 -10.49 -0.04
CA ARG A 140 -5.66 -10.56 -1.36
C ARG A 140 -6.12 -9.18 -1.79
N VAL A 141 -5.72 -8.79 -3.00
CA VAL A 141 -6.11 -7.55 -3.65
C VAL A 141 -7.07 -7.85 -4.80
N SER A 142 -8.17 -7.10 -4.88
CA SER A 142 -9.07 -7.10 -6.03
C SER A 142 -9.56 -5.68 -6.34
N ASN A 143 -10.37 -5.55 -7.40
CA ASN A 143 -11.05 -4.30 -7.77
C ASN A 143 -10.07 -3.12 -7.88
N LEU A 144 -8.87 -3.37 -8.42
CA LEU A 144 -7.90 -2.32 -8.66
C LEU A 144 -8.33 -1.48 -9.86
N GLU A 145 -8.56 -0.19 -9.64
CA GLU A 145 -9.00 0.73 -10.68
C GLU A 145 -8.36 2.12 -10.56
N GLU A 146 -8.26 2.82 -11.69
CA GLU A 146 -7.83 4.22 -11.76
C GLU A 146 -9.05 5.14 -11.54
N LEU A 147 -8.96 6.02 -10.55
CA LEU A 147 -9.97 7.02 -10.21
C LEU A 147 -9.77 8.27 -11.06
N LYS A 148 -10.10 8.17 -12.36
CA LYS A 148 -9.84 9.24 -13.35
C LYS A 148 -10.52 10.58 -12.99
N PHE A 149 -11.64 10.55 -12.29
CA PHE A 149 -12.34 11.76 -11.84
C PHE A 149 -11.57 12.54 -10.76
N LEU A 150 -10.60 11.90 -10.09
CA LEU A 150 -9.80 12.54 -9.05
C LEU A 150 -8.54 13.22 -9.55
N SER A 151 -8.13 13.06 -10.81
CA SER A 151 -6.88 13.65 -11.31
C SER A 151 -7.08 14.46 -12.59
N ASP A 152 -6.74 15.74 -12.52
CA ASP A 152 -6.57 16.62 -13.68
C ASP A 152 -5.12 16.72 -14.14
N SER A 153 -4.20 16.06 -13.44
CA SER A 153 -2.78 16.16 -13.74
C SER A 153 -2.33 15.00 -14.62
N LEU A 154 -1.51 15.32 -15.62
CA LEU A 154 -0.78 14.32 -16.41
C LEU A 154 0.25 13.57 -15.56
N THR A 155 0.75 14.18 -14.49
CA THR A 155 1.83 13.63 -13.64
C THR A 155 1.32 12.82 -12.45
N ILE A 156 0.01 12.81 -12.21
CA ILE A 156 -0.60 12.15 -11.04
C ILE A 156 -1.70 11.20 -11.50
N LYS A 157 -1.69 9.98 -10.98
CA LYS A 157 -2.80 9.04 -11.10
C LYS A 157 -3.16 8.48 -9.75
N ARG A 158 -4.45 8.42 -9.45
CA ARG A 158 -5.01 7.93 -8.19
C ARG A 158 -5.76 6.64 -8.44
N PHE A 159 -5.67 5.74 -7.48
CA PHE A 159 -6.21 4.40 -7.62
C PHE A 159 -6.92 3.99 -6.33
N ARG A 160 -7.85 3.06 -6.49
CA ARG A 160 -8.54 2.35 -5.41
C ARG A 160 -8.35 0.85 -5.61
N PHE A 161 -8.26 0.11 -4.52
CA PHE A 161 -8.42 -1.33 -4.53
C PHE A 161 -9.06 -1.84 -3.25
N TRP A 162 -9.50 -3.08 -3.27
CA TRP A 162 -10.06 -3.80 -2.14
C TRP A 162 -9.02 -4.77 -1.59
N LEU A 163 -8.73 -4.63 -0.29
CA LEU A 163 -7.82 -5.51 0.44
C LEU A 163 -8.64 -6.46 1.32
N PHE A 164 -8.43 -7.76 1.13
CA PHE A 164 -8.92 -8.79 2.02
C PHE A 164 -7.76 -9.32 2.85
N ALA A 165 -7.88 -9.28 4.17
CA ALA A 165 -7.03 -10.07 5.03
C ALA A 165 -7.46 -11.54 4.96
N GLN A 166 -6.56 -12.43 5.39
CA GLN A 166 -6.85 -13.85 5.44
C GLN A 166 -8.11 -14.11 6.27
N LYS A 167 -9.09 -14.81 5.70
CA LYS A 167 -10.38 -15.17 6.32
C LYS A 167 -11.36 -14.02 6.56
N ASP A 168 -11.10 -12.82 6.04
CA ASP A 168 -12.07 -11.72 6.07
C ASP A 168 -13.03 -11.80 4.87
N SER A 169 -14.33 -11.73 5.16
CA SER A 169 -15.37 -11.63 4.14
C SER A 169 -15.50 -10.22 3.56
N ASN A 170 -15.20 -9.20 4.37
CA ASN A 170 -15.42 -7.80 4.05
C ASN A 170 -14.08 -7.13 3.74
N PRO A 171 -13.88 -6.60 2.51
CA PRO A 171 -12.65 -5.93 2.17
C PRO A 171 -12.57 -4.55 2.82
N LYS A 172 -11.33 -4.13 3.07
CA LYS A 172 -10.99 -2.74 3.36
C LYS A 172 -10.58 -2.04 2.07
N VAL A 173 -11.16 -0.87 1.81
CA VAL A 173 -10.78 -0.02 0.69
C VAL A 173 -9.43 0.62 0.99
N TYR A 174 -8.54 0.61 0.00
CA TYR A 174 -7.27 1.33 0.03
C TYR A 174 -7.19 2.28 -1.16
N PHE A 175 -6.62 3.46 -0.90
CA PHE A 175 -6.32 4.47 -1.89
C PHE A 175 -4.83 4.67 -2.01
N PHE A 176 -4.36 4.89 -3.24
CA PHE A 176 -2.98 5.26 -3.48
C PHE A 176 -2.82 6.23 -4.64
N GLU A 177 -1.72 6.99 -4.61
CA GLU A 177 -1.33 7.93 -5.67
C GLU A 177 0.04 7.54 -6.22
N LEU A 178 0.12 7.52 -7.54
CA LEU A 178 1.37 7.39 -8.28
C LEU A 178 1.70 8.74 -8.93
N THR A 179 2.93 9.19 -8.75
CA THR A 179 3.45 10.39 -9.39
C THR A 179 4.56 10.07 -10.38
N ASN A 180 4.42 10.53 -11.62
CA ASN A 180 5.44 10.52 -12.65
C ASN A 180 5.64 11.96 -13.16
N GLU A 181 6.66 12.64 -12.63
CA GLU A 181 6.97 14.05 -12.94
C GLU A 181 7.38 14.27 -14.42
N LYS A 182 7.65 13.19 -15.17
CA LYS A 182 8.03 13.26 -16.60
C LYS A 182 6.88 12.94 -17.54
N ALA A 183 5.69 12.61 -17.01
CA ALA A 183 4.55 12.24 -17.82
C ALA A 183 4.05 13.41 -18.67
N LYS A 184 3.63 13.09 -19.89
CA LYS A 184 3.07 14.00 -20.90
C LYS A 184 1.77 13.40 -21.44
N GLU A 185 1.03 14.16 -22.25
CA GLU A 185 -0.23 13.69 -22.85
C GLU A 185 -0.10 12.38 -23.63
N THR A 186 1.06 12.13 -24.22
CA THR A 186 1.36 10.93 -25.00
C THR A 186 1.90 9.76 -24.16
N THR A 187 2.09 9.94 -22.85
CA THR A 187 2.59 8.89 -21.96
C THR A 187 1.50 7.82 -21.77
N SER A 188 1.78 6.59 -22.19
CA SER A 188 0.86 5.47 -21.98
C SER A 188 0.73 5.15 -20.49
N LEU A 189 -0.35 4.47 -20.07
CA LEU A 189 -0.51 4.05 -18.67
C LEU A 189 0.64 3.13 -18.21
N LYS A 190 1.12 2.27 -19.12
CA LYS A 190 2.27 1.41 -18.86
C LYS A 190 3.52 2.24 -18.57
N ASP A 191 3.89 3.13 -19.47
CA ASP A 191 5.07 3.99 -19.30
C ASP A 191 4.92 4.91 -18.09
N PHE A 192 3.69 5.34 -17.80
CA PHE A 192 3.38 6.12 -16.61
C PHE A 192 3.76 5.33 -15.35
N ILE A 193 3.26 4.11 -15.20
CA ILE A 193 3.48 3.25 -14.03
C ILE A 193 4.96 2.90 -13.88
N GLU A 194 5.63 2.50 -14.98
CA GLU A 194 7.03 2.09 -14.95
C GLU A 194 7.99 3.18 -14.46
N ASN A 195 7.61 4.44 -14.62
CA ASN A 195 8.42 5.60 -14.24
C ASN A 195 7.82 6.38 -13.06
N SER A 196 6.85 5.79 -12.36
CA SER A 196 6.16 6.43 -11.25
C SER A 196 6.80 6.10 -9.90
N LYS A 197 6.47 6.93 -8.91
CA LYS A 197 6.71 6.69 -7.49
C LYS A 197 5.38 6.66 -6.76
N LEU A 198 5.28 5.83 -5.72
CA LEU A 198 4.18 5.90 -4.77
C LEU A 198 4.34 7.18 -3.93
N THR A 199 3.30 8.02 -3.92
CA THR A 199 3.31 9.33 -3.24
C THR A 199 2.15 9.53 -2.27
N PHE A 200 1.19 8.62 -2.24
CA PHE A 200 0.15 8.54 -1.23
C PHE A 200 -0.28 7.09 -1.08
N PHE A 201 -0.53 6.63 0.15
CA PHE A 201 -1.07 5.30 0.43
C PHE A 201 -1.82 5.34 1.75
N LYS A 202 -3.12 5.00 1.74
CA LYS A 202 -3.92 5.02 2.97
C LYS A 202 -5.16 4.14 2.88
N ALA A 203 -5.52 3.56 4.02
CA ALA A 203 -6.77 2.84 4.19
C ALA A 203 -7.96 3.82 4.27
N GLY A 204 -9.06 3.47 3.60
CA GLY A 204 -10.37 4.08 3.73
C GLY A 204 -11.30 3.26 4.61
N TRP A 205 -12.52 3.02 4.13
CA TRP A 205 -13.57 2.30 4.85
C TRP A 205 -13.55 0.78 4.60
N ILE A 206 -14.43 0.07 5.30
CA ILE A 206 -14.73 -1.35 5.06
C ILE A 206 -16.00 -1.43 4.23
N ILE A 207 -16.03 -2.31 3.22
CA ILE A 207 -17.25 -2.63 2.48
C ILE A 207 -18.05 -3.65 3.31
N ILE A 208 -19.32 -3.34 3.60
CA ILE A 208 -20.23 -4.15 4.44
C ILE A 208 -21.40 -4.63 3.61
#